data_AF-A0A7X9HQS6-F1
#
_entry.id   AF-A0A7X9HQS6-F1
#
_cell.length_a   1.000
_cell.length_b   1.000
_cell.length_c   1.000
_cell.angle_alpha   90.00
_cell.angle_beta   90.00
_cell.angle_gamma   90.00
#
_symmetry.space_group_name_H-M   'P 1'
#
loop_
_entity.id
_entity.type
_entity.pdbx_description
1 polymer ?
#
loop_
_entity_poly.entity_id
_entity_poly.type
_entity_poly.pdbx_seq_one_letter_code
_entity_poly.pdbx_strand_id
1 'polypeptide(L)'
;KSKLPHYPETVSEISEEQAAADSFLDSLQKDIEEFSAKYGIEIELYSVADNPSKRIVSYAKENNFDLIVLGHKGHSSLWGGSLGHTADRVSEHAHCSVLLVRK
;
A
#
# COMPACT_ATOMS: atom_id res chain seq x y z
N LYS A 1 -12.78 10.91 22.01
CA LYS A 1 -11.77 12.00 22.11
C LYS A 1 -11.21 12.24 20.71
N SER A 2 -11.45 13.42 20.13
CA SER A 2 -10.87 13.83 18.85
C SER A 2 -9.35 13.91 18.99
N LYS A 3 -8.60 13.14 18.20
CA LYS A 3 -7.14 13.21 18.16
C LYS A 3 -6.79 14.50 17.42
N LEU A 4 -6.18 15.46 18.11
CA LEU A 4 -5.68 16.69 17.49
C LEU A 4 -4.65 16.31 16.40
N PRO A 5 -4.60 17.01 15.25
CA PRO A 5 -3.58 16.76 14.24
C PRO A 5 -2.19 17.04 14.84
N HIS A 6 -1.26 16.13 14.58
CA HIS A 6 0.15 16.32 14.94
C HIS A 6 0.74 17.34 13.97
N TYR A 7 1.22 18.47 14.49
CA TYR A 7 1.97 19.44 13.72
C TYR A 7 3.45 19.21 13.99
N PRO A 8 4.28 18.91 12.98
CA PRO A 8 5.72 18.79 13.17
C PRO A 8 6.27 20.11 13.70
N GLU A 9 7.12 20.06 14.73
CA GLU A 9 7.66 21.27 15.38
C GLU A 9 8.81 21.87 14.55
N THR A 10 9.43 21.07 13.67
CA THR A 10 10.59 21.48 12.86
C THR A 10 10.56 20.99 11.41
N VAL A 11 11.18 21.75 10.51
CA VAL A 11 11.42 21.33 9.11
C VAL A 11 12.30 20.06 9.06
N SER A 12 13.16 19.87 10.05
CA SER A 12 14.00 18.66 10.20
C SER A 12 13.17 17.39 10.42
N GLU A 13 12.12 17.43 11.24
CA GLU A 13 11.24 16.27 11.46
C GLU A 13 10.53 15.82 10.17
N ILE A 14 10.10 16.77 9.34
CA ILE A 14 9.50 16.48 8.02
C ILE A 14 10.53 15.84 7.08
N SER A 15 11.77 16.35 7.09
CA SER A 15 12.84 15.86 6.22
C SER A 15 13.31 14.45 6.57
N GLU A 16 13.31 14.09 7.86
CA GLU A 16 13.69 12.75 8.32
C GLU A 16 12.61 11.71 7.98
N GLU A 17 11.33 12.04 8.14
CA GLU A 17 10.22 11.17 7.72
C GLU A 17 10.20 10.97 6.21
N GLN A 18 10.48 12.02 5.43
CA GLN A 18 10.61 11.93 3.97
C GLN A 18 11.81 11.06 3.56
N ALA A 19 12.98 11.25 4.18
CA ALA A 19 14.16 10.44 3.88
C ALA A 19 13.95 8.95 4.18
N ALA A 20 13.18 8.61 5.23
CA ALA A 20 12.83 7.23 5.54
C ALA A 20 11.88 6.63 4.49
N ALA A 21 10.91 7.39 4.00
CA ALA A 21 10.01 6.97 2.92
C ALA A 21 10.77 6.78 1.60
N ASP A 22 11.66 7.71 1.26
CA ASP A 22 12.50 7.65 0.06
C ASP A 22 13.41 6.43 0.09
N SER A 23 14.07 6.18 1.23
CA SER A 23 14.92 4.99 1.41
C SER A 23 14.14 3.67 1.25
N PHE A 24 12.89 3.64 1.70
CA PHE A 24 12.02 2.48 1.53
C PHE A 24 11.63 2.28 0.05
N LEU A 25 11.28 3.35 -0.65
CA LEU A 25 10.96 3.30 -2.09
C LEU A 25 12.18 2.86 -2.92
N ASP A 26 13.37 3.35 -2.59
CA ASP A 26 14.63 2.94 -3.24
C ASP A 26 14.88 1.43 -3.08
N SER A 27 14.60 0.88 -1.89
CA SER A 27 14.73 -0.56 -1.64
C SER A 27 13.72 -1.38 -2.44
N LEU A 28 12.47 -0.91 -2.52
CA LEU A 28 11.42 -1.57 -3.31
C LEU A 28 11.74 -1.52 -4.81
N GLN A 29 12.29 -0.41 -5.30
CA GLN A 29 12.64 -0.29 -6.71
C GLN A 29 13.71 -1.31 -7.10
N LYS A 30 14.73 -1.53 -6.25
CA LYS A 30 15.74 -2.57 -6.47
C LYS A 30 15.13 -3.97 -6.51
N ASP A 31 14.26 -4.28 -5.56
CA ASP A 31 13.55 -5.56 -5.55
C ASP A 31 12.75 -5.73 -6.85
N ILE A 32 12.02 -4.70 -7.29
CA ILE A 32 11.24 -4.71 -8.52
C ILE A 32 12.12 -4.98 -9.74
N GLU A 33 13.28 -4.32 -9.86
CA GLU A 33 14.23 -4.55 -10.94
C GLU A 33 14.74 -5.99 -10.96
N GLU A 34 15.10 -6.54 -9.80
CA GLU A 34 15.54 -7.93 -9.66
C GLU A 34 14.43 -8.93 -10.02
N PHE A 35 13.21 -8.72 -9.53
CA PHE A 35 12.06 -9.59 -9.82
C PHE A 35 11.65 -9.50 -11.30
N SER A 36 11.61 -8.30 -11.86
CA SER A 36 11.31 -8.07 -13.27
C SER A 36 12.31 -8.81 -14.17
N ALA A 37 13.62 -8.67 -13.90
CA ALA A 37 14.67 -9.36 -14.65
C ALA A 37 14.61 -10.89 -14.48
N LYS A 38 14.33 -11.37 -13.27
CA LYS A 38 14.29 -12.80 -12.94
C LYS A 38 13.11 -13.54 -13.58
N TYR A 39 11.94 -12.92 -13.58
CA TYR A 39 10.70 -13.56 -14.05
C TYR A 39 10.28 -13.11 -15.45
N GLY A 40 10.93 -12.09 -16.03
CA GLY A 40 10.60 -11.58 -17.36
C GLY A 40 9.23 -10.92 -17.41
N ILE A 41 8.81 -10.27 -16.32
CA ILE A 41 7.53 -9.59 -16.19
C ILE A 41 7.74 -8.09 -16.02
N GLU A 42 6.86 -7.30 -16.62
CA GLU A 42 6.81 -5.86 -16.39
C GLU A 42 6.16 -5.59 -15.04
N ILE A 43 6.79 -4.76 -14.22
CA ILE A 43 6.32 -4.38 -12.90
C ILE A 43 6.41 -2.87 -12.80
N GLU A 44 5.26 -2.21 -12.60
CA GLU A 44 5.17 -0.77 -12.38
C GLU A 44 5.03 -0.47 -10.89
N LEU A 45 5.85 0.46 -10.39
CA LEU A 45 5.72 0.98 -9.03
C LEU A 45 4.86 2.24 -9.04
N TYR A 46 3.75 2.21 -8.30
CA TYR A 46 2.87 3.35 -8.11
C TYR A 46 2.77 3.73 -6.62
N SER A 47 3.18 4.96 -6.29
CA SER A 47 3.13 5.50 -4.92
C SER A 47 2.35 6.82 -4.90
N VAL A 48 1.40 6.95 -3.95
CA VAL A 48 0.55 8.13 -3.81
C VAL A 48 0.07 8.29 -2.37
N ALA A 49 -0.02 9.53 -1.90
CA ALA A 49 -0.59 9.86 -0.60
C ALA A 49 -2.12 10.09 -0.72
N ASP A 50 -2.91 9.04 -0.44
CA ASP A 50 -4.39 9.08 -0.48
C ASP A 50 -4.98 8.06 0.50
N ASN A 51 -6.30 7.94 0.58
CA ASN A 51 -6.98 6.83 1.24
C ASN A 51 -6.70 5.51 0.50
N PRO A 52 -6.01 4.54 1.12
CA PRO A 52 -5.54 3.34 0.42
C PRO A 52 -6.67 2.54 -0.23
N SER A 53 -7.74 2.26 0.52
CA SER A 53 -8.85 1.45 0.02
C SER A 53 -9.54 2.07 -1.18
N LYS A 54 -9.82 3.38 -1.12
CA LYS A 54 -10.48 4.09 -2.22
C LYS A 54 -9.56 4.13 -3.43
N ARG A 55 -8.28 4.49 -3.25
CA ARG A 55 -7.36 4.63 -4.38
C ARG A 55 -7.08 3.30 -5.07
N ILE A 56 -6.88 2.21 -4.32
CA ILE A 56 -6.68 0.87 -4.89
C ILE A 56 -7.85 0.49 -5.80
N VAL A 57 -9.10 0.62 -5.32
CA VAL A 57 -10.30 0.27 -6.10
C VAL A 57 -10.44 1.15 -7.34
N SER A 58 -10.21 2.45 -7.18
CA SER A 58 -10.32 3.41 -8.28
C SER A 58 -9.26 3.17 -9.36
N TYR A 59 -8.00 3.03 -8.96
CA TYR A 59 -6.86 2.83 -9.85
C TYR A 59 -7.00 1.50 -10.60
N ALA A 60 -7.44 0.45 -9.90
CA ALA A 60 -7.78 -0.83 -10.52
C ALA A 60 -8.78 -0.65 -11.66
N LYS A 61 -9.85 0.12 -11.41
CA LYS A 61 -10.93 0.37 -12.37
C LYS A 61 -10.51 1.27 -13.53
N GLU A 62 -9.77 2.35 -13.24
CA GLU A 62 -9.27 3.32 -14.23
C GLU A 62 -8.34 2.65 -15.25
N ASN A 63 -7.57 1.66 -14.82
CA ASN A 63 -6.57 0.96 -15.62
C ASN A 63 -7.01 -0.46 -16.06
N ASN A 64 -8.28 -0.82 -15.85
CA ASN A 64 -8.87 -2.10 -16.26
C ASN A 64 -8.15 -3.35 -15.73
N PHE A 65 -7.70 -3.33 -14.47
CA PHE A 65 -7.14 -4.51 -13.82
C PHE A 65 -8.22 -5.54 -13.47
N ASP A 66 -7.97 -6.82 -13.74
CA ASP A 66 -8.93 -7.91 -13.51
C ASP A 66 -8.71 -8.67 -12.17
N LEU A 67 -7.60 -8.40 -11.49
CA LEU A 67 -7.23 -8.99 -10.21
C LEU A 67 -6.50 -7.98 -9.31
N ILE A 68 -6.92 -7.92 -8.05
CA ILE A 68 -6.21 -7.21 -6.98
C ILE A 68 -5.67 -8.24 -5.98
N VAL A 69 -4.37 -8.20 -5.71
CA VAL A 69 -3.73 -9.06 -4.71
C VAL A 69 -3.36 -8.23 -3.49
N LEU A 70 -3.84 -8.63 -2.30
CA LEU A 70 -3.55 -7.95 -1.04
C LEU A 70 -3.06 -8.92 0.02
N GLY A 71 -2.14 -8.45 0.86
CA GLY A 71 -1.80 -9.12 2.12
C GLY A 71 -2.87 -8.90 3.20
N HIS A 72 -2.98 -9.83 4.16
CA HIS A 72 -3.96 -9.72 5.25
C HIS A 72 -3.50 -8.98 6.51
N LYS A 73 -2.19 -8.75 6.72
CA LYS A 73 -1.67 -8.11 7.95
C LYS A 73 -1.18 -6.68 7.69
N GLY A 74 -1.68 -5.74 8.49
CA GLY A 74 -1.10 -4.40 8.66
C GLY A 74 -0.17 -4.33 9.88
N HIS A 75 0.43 -3.15 10.12
CA HIS A 75 1.29 -2.88 11.28
C HIS A 75 0.55 -2.73 12.62
N SER A 76 -0.79 -2.73 12.61
CA SER A 76 -1.64 -2.73 13.80
C SER A 76 -1.97 -4.16 14.22
N SER A 77 -1.03 -4.82 14.89
CA SER A 77 -1.12 -6.20 15.42
C SER A 77 -2.05 -6.35 16.64
N LEU A 78 -3.02 -5.46 16.81
CA LEU A 78 -4.00 -5.57 17.87
C LEU A 78 -5.20 -6.35 17.32
N TRP A 79 -5.25 -7.62 17.72
CA TRP A 79 -6.36 -8.57 17.66
C TRP A 79 -6.32 -9.51 16.44
N GLY A 80 -5.96 -10.76 16.74
CA GLY A 80 -5.92 -11.86 15.77
C GLY A 80 -7.27 -12.08 15.10
N GLY A 81 -7.23 -12.30 13.78
CA GLY A 81 -8.38 -12.78 13.00
C GLY A 81 -9.03 -11.75 12.07
N SER A 82 -8.65 -10.47 12.09
CA SER A 82 -9.23 -9.49 11.16
C SER A 82 -8.46 -9.40 9.84
N LEU A 83 -9.18 -9.20 8.73
CA LEU A 83 -8.67 -9.09 7.36
C LEU A 83 -7.80 -7.84 7.14
N GLY A 84 -7.74 -6.92 8.11
CA GLY A 84 -7.15 -5.60 7.97
C GLY A 84 -8.12 -4.64 7.27
N HIS A 85 -8.19 -3.39 7.73
CA HIS A 85 -9.19 -2.42 7.24
C HIS A 85 -9.09 -2.18 5.73
N THR A 86 -7.87 -2.11 5.19
CA THR A 86 -7.67 -1.88 3.76
C THR A 86 -8.21 -3.04 2.93
N ALA A 87 -7.82 -4.28 3.26
CA ALA A 87 -8.21 -5.45 2.50
C ALA A 87 -9.70 -5.77 2.63
N ASP A 88 -10.30 -5.53 3.80
CA ASP A 88 -11.75 -5.64 4.02
C ASP A 88 -12.52 -4.70 3.08
N ARG A 89 -12.18 -3.42 3.09
CA ARG A 89 -12.84 -2.42 2.22
C ARG A 89 -12.60 -2.67 0.74
N VAL A 90 -11.40 -3.10 0.34
CA VAL A 90 -11.13 -3.40 -1.08
C VAL A 90 -11.93 -4.63 -1.51
N SER A 91 -11.98 -5.69 -0.71
CA SER A 91 -12.76 -6.90 -1.00
C SER A 91 -14.25 -6.61 -1.16
N GLU A 92 -14.79 -5.62 -0.44
CA GLU A 92 -16.20 -5.24 -0.52
C GLU A 92 -16.53 -4.38 -1.76
N HIS A 93 -15.57 -3.57 -2.26
CA HIS A 93 -15.85 -2.54 -3.25
C HIS A 93 -15.14 -2.73 -4.61
N ALA A 94 -14.24 -3.70 -4.74
CA ALA A 94 -13.52 -3.96 -5.99
C ALA A 94 -14.49 -4.33 -7.13
N HIS A 95 -14.19 -3.82 -8.32
CA HIS A 95 -14.92 -4.17 -9.55
C HIS A 95 -14.49 -5.52 -10.13
N CYS A 96 -13.39 -6.09 -9.62
CA CYS A 96 -12.73 -7.27 -10.14
C CYS A 96 -12.35 -8.24 -9.01
N SER A 97 -11.71 -9.36 -9.34
CA SER A 97 -11.38 -10.40 -8.35
C SER A 97 -10.40 -9.88 -7.31
N VAL A 98 -10.56 -10.31 -6.06
CA VAL A 98 -9.64 -9.96 -4.96
C VAL A 98 -9.04 -11.23 -4.37
N LEU A 99 -7.71 -11.35 -4.42
CA LEU A 99 -6.95 -12.44 -3.81
C LEU A 99 -6.29 -11.96 -2.52
N LEU A 100 -6.71 -12.57 -1.41
CA LEU A 100 -6.20 -12.26 -0.08
C LEU A 100 -5.16 -13.29 0.35
N VAL A 101 -3.90 -12.86 0.42
CA VAL A 101 -2.79 -13.74 0.76
C VAL A 101 -2.59 -13.76 2.27
N ARG A 102 -2.68 -14.97 2.84
CA ARG A 102 -2.38 -15.24 4.26
C ARG A 102 -1.07 -15.99 4.39
N LYS A 103 -0.22 -15.51 5.30
CA LYS A 103 0.98 -16.19 5.79
C LYS A 103 0.64 -16.85 7.12
#